data_AF-R7CWI7-F1
#
_entry.id   AF-R7CWI7-F1
#
_cell.length_a   1.000
_cell.length_b   1.000
_cell.length_c   1.000
_cell.angle_alpha   90.00
_cell.angle_beta   90.00
_cell.angle_gamma   90.00
#
_symmetry.space_group_name_H-M   'P 1'
#
loop_
_entity.id
_entity.type
_entity.pdbx_description
1 polymer ?
#
loop_
_entity_poly.entity_id
_entity_poly.type
_entity_poly.pdbx_seq_one_letter_code
_entity_poly.pdbx_strand_id
1 'polypeptide(L)'
;MTEIYRQARDRSYLTATFDNFGYPLQGYYDFLVPYDTTRCRVIEVWRKESKPRYRCHDVNNGEVFKIDIEDLDRLVESENRHRLEMAAQVGMEASDVPLIRYEWFMDSYWYYYMLSPSGDILEEGETPYEHKSHPYVFRAYPFIDGEIHSFVSNVIDQQRYTNRLITLYDWIMRASAKGVLLFPEDCLPKGVSMEEVADEWARFNGVIMIKQPKAGMSLPQQIANNCTQIGISELLNIQLKFFEDISGVNGAIQGKPGYSGMSASLYNQQAQNATTSLLDLLETFSEFVRDGAYKDVKNIQQYYDTPRVFNIAGKNAAIVEYDPKKIRDVEFDLSVVESTATPAYRALANDMLMQLWQARAISVEQLLEHGEFPFADELLQSIKSQREQLEQGQVPDGLSPELVERVRQGADMEAVNRANNQLVNN
;
A
#
# COMPACT_ATOMS: atom_id res chain seq x y z
N MET A 1 -13.30 -34.85 16.61
CA MET A 1 -13.33 -33.83 15.54
C MET A 1 -14.39 -34.09 14.47
N THR A 2 -14.40 -35.23 13.77
CA THR A 2 -15.38 -35.51 12.69
C THR A 2 -16.85 -35.40 13.13
N GLU A 3 -17.16 -35.85 14.34
CA GLU A 3 -18.51 -35.80 14.91
C GLU A 3 -18.95 -34.36 15.26
N ILE A 4 -18.06 -33.57 15.88
CA ILE A 4 -18.26 -32.15 16.19
C ILE A 4 -18.61 -31.38 14.91
N TYR A 5 -17.84 -31.57 13.84
CA TYR A 5 -18.10 -30.89 12.56
C TYR A 5 -19.30 -31.43 11.78
N ARG A 6 -19.71 -32.68 12.01
CA ARG A 6 -20.95 -33.21 11.44
C ARG A 6 -22.16 -32.49 12.02
N GLN A 7 -22.13 -32.21 13.32
CA GLN A 7 -23.18 -31.48 14.03
C GLN A 7 -23.13 -29.98 13.74
N ALA A 8 -21.93 -29.38 13.68
CA ALA A 8 -21.76 -27.96 13.37
C ALA A 8 -22.15 -27.56 11.93
N ARG A 9 -22.31 -28.53 11.02
CA ARG A 9 -22.87 -28.29 9.67
C ARG A 9 -24.38 -28.12 9.68
N ASP A 10 -25.06 -28.68 10.69
CA ASP A 10 -26.50 -28.61 10.79
C ASP A 10 -26.93 -27.31 11.49
N ARG A 11 -27.58 -26.44 10.72
CA ARG A 11 -28.12 -25.16 11.22
C ARG A 11 -29.14 -25.37 12.33
N SER A 12 -29.94 -26.43 12.25
CA SER A 12 -30.96 -26.74 13.26
C SER A 12 -30.32 -27.13 14.59
N TYR A 13 -29.24 -27.91 14.55
CA TYR A 13 -28.48 -28.29 15.74
C TYR A 13 -27.85 -27.09 16.44
N LEU A 14 -27.17 -26.21 15.69
CA LEU A 14 -26.58 -25.00 16.25
C LEU A 14 -27.65 -24.06 16.81
N THR A 15 -28.77 -23.90 16.11
CA THR A 15 -29.88 -23.06 16.60
C THR A 15 -30.39 -23.56 17.95
N ALA A 16 -30.68 -24.87 18.06
CA ALA A 16 -31.10 -25.47 19.33
C ALA A 16 -30.04 -25.31 20.43
N THR A 17 -28.76 -25.41 20.08
CA THR A 17 -27.64 -25.24 21.03
C THR A 17 -27.59 -23.82 21.59
N PHE A 18 -27.64 -22.81 20.72
CA PHE A 18 -27.58 -21.39 21.13
C PHE A 18 -28.87 -20.92 21.82
N ASP A 19 -30.03 -21.44 21.41
CA ASP A 19 -31.31 -21.20 22.08
C ASP A 19 -31.28 -21.76 23.52
N ASN A 20 -30.77 -22.99 23.69
CA ASN A 20 -30.58 -23.59 25.02
C ASN A 20 -29.55 -22.85 25.87
N PHE A 21 -28.53 -22.26 25.24
CA PHE A 21 -27.52 -21.44 25.91
C PHE A 21 -28.04 -20.06 26.34
N GLY A 22 -29.25 -19.67 25.91
CA GLY A 22 -29.90 -18.40 26.27
C GLY A 22 -29.53 -17.21 25.39
N TYR A 23 -28.80 -17.45 24.30
CA TYR A 23 -28.41 -16.41 23.31
C TYR A 23 -28.84 -16.85 21.90
N PRO A 24 -30.13 -16.70 21.55
CA PRO A 24 -30.64 -17.12 20.26
C PRO A 24 -29.99 -16.31 19.13
N LEU A 25 -29.64 -16.97 18.03
CA LEU A 25 -28.82 -16.39 16.96
C LEU A 25 -29.54 -15.33 16.08
N GLN A 26 -30.81 -14.99 16.34
CA GLN A 26 -31.60 -13.94 15.65
C GLN A 26 -31.43 -13.86 14.11
N GLY A 27 -31.18 -14.99 13.44
CA GLY A 27 -30.99 -15.05 11.98
C GLY A 27 -29.54 -14.90 11.49
N TYR A 28 -28.58 -14.60 12.35
CA TYR A 28 -27.16 -14.42 12.01
C TYR A 28 -26.38 -15.74 12.01
N TYR A 29 -26.77 -16.65 11.13
CA TYR A 29 -26.11 -17.96 10.99
C TYR A 29 -24.82 -17.89 10.17
N ASP A 30 -24.68 -16.84 9.36
CA ASP A 30 -23.60 -16.69 8.38
C ASP A 30 -22.22 -16.61 9.02
N PHE A 31 -22.11 -16.23 10.30
CA PHE A 31 -20.83 -16.22 10.99
C PHE A 31 -20.38 -17.63 11.42
N LEU A 32 -21.33 -18.50 11.80
CA LEU A 32 -21.05 -19.82 12.38
C LEU A 32 -21.10 -20.95 11.35
N VAL A 33 -21.97 -20.82 10.35
CA VAL A 33 -22.21 -21.85 9.34
C VAL A 33 -21.83 -21.33 7.96
N PRO A 34 -20.92 -22.00 7.22
CA PRO A 34 -20.62 -21.61 5.86
C PRO A 34 -21.81 -21.91 4.93
N TYR A 35 -21.96 -21.09 3.88
CA TYR A 35 -22.92 -21.39 2.80
C TYR A 35 -22.53 -22.64 2.01
N ASP A 36 -21.23 -22.88 1.86
CA ASP A 36 -20.66 -24.06 1.22
C ASP A 36 -20.64 -25.24 2.22
N THR A 37 -21.45 -26.26 1.93
CA THR A 37 -21.61 -27.46 2.77
C THR A 37 -20.38 -28.36 2.82
N THR A 38 -19.40 -28.13 1.95
CA THR A 38 -18.12 -28.86 1.97
C THR A 38 -17.15 -28.30 3.02
N ARG A 39 -17.38 -27.07 3.49
CA ARG A 39 -16.48 -26.36 4.42
C ARG A 39 -17.00 -26.40 5.85
N CYS A 40 -16.09 -26.13 6.78
CA CYS A 40 -16.36 -25.94 8.21
C CYS A 40 -15.70 -24.64 8.67
N ARG A 41 -16.16 -24.08 9.78
CA ARG A 41 -15.54 -22.90 10.40
C ARG A 41 -14.78 -23.30 11.66
N VAL A 42 -13.62 -22.67 11.84
CA VAL A 42 -12.85 -22.67 13.08
C VAL A 42 -12.79 -21.22 13.53
N ILE A 43 -13.05 -20.97 14.81
CA ILE A 43 -13.05 -19.63 15.38
C ILE A 43 -11.81 -19.54 16.25
N GLU A 44 -10.85 -18.73 15.82
CA GLU A 44 -9.66 -18.41 16.59
C GLU A 44 -9.96 -17.23 17.51
N VAL A 45 -9.82 -17.43 18.83
CA VAL A 45 -10.05 -16.41 19.85
C VAL A 45 -8.76 -16.17 20.60
N TRP A 46 -8.33 -14.92 20.65
CA TRP A 46 -7.20 -14.50 21.47
C TRP A 46 -7.69 -13.65 22.63
N ARG A 47 -7.28 -14.03 23.84
CA ARG A 47 -7.63 -13.32 25.07
C ARG A 47 -6.38 -12.94 25.84
N LYS A 48 -6.40 -11.73 26.41
CA LYS A 48 -5.41 -11.32 27.39
C LYS A 48 -5.87 -11.80 28.76
N GLU A 49 -5.16 -12.78 29.30
CA GLU A 49 -5.44 -13.39 30.59
C GLU A 49 -4.34 -13.02 31.61
N SER A 50 -4.63 -13.29 32.87
CA SER A 50 -3.70 -13.01 33.97
C SER A 50 -3.61 -14.23 34.87
N LYS A 51 -2.40 -14.71 35.12
CA LYS A 51 -2.15 -15.81 36.06
C LYS A 51 -0.95 -15.51 36.96
N PRO A 52 -0.94 -16.01 38.20
CA PRO A 52 0.17 -15.79 39.10
C PRO A 52 1.38 -16.65 38.68
N ARG A 53 2.56 -16.05 38.63
CA ARG A 53 3.83 -16.67 38.23
C ARG A 53 4.98 -16.18 39.11
N TYR A 54 6.10 -16.89 39.09
CA TYR A 54 7.35 -16.41 39.66
C TYR A 54 8.27 -15.90 38.56
N ARG A 55 8.87 -14.73 38.79
CA ARG A 55 9.98 -14.22 37.99
C ARG A 55 11.27 -14.68 38.64
N CYS A 56 12.04 -15.47 37.92
CA CYS A 56 13.31 -16.02 38.37
C CYS A 56 14.47 -15.31 37.68
N HIS A 57 15.50 -14.99 38.44
CA HIS A 57 16.75 -14.43 37.95
C HIS A 57 17.90 -15.28 38.47
N ASP A 58 18.55 -15.99 37.54
CA ASP A 58 19.76 -16.74 37.85
C ASP A 58 20.97 -15.81 37.80
N VAL A 59 21.53 -15.49 38.96
CA VAL A 59 22.69 -14.60 39.09
C VAL A 59 23.96 -15.23 38.52
N ASN A 60 24.02 -16.56 38.39
CA ASN A 60 25.19 -17.26 37.86
C ASN A 60 25.29 -17.13 36.33
N ASN A 61 24.17 -17.32 35.62
CA ASN A 61 24.10 -17.24 34.16
C ASN A 61 23.61 -15.87 33.62
N GLY A 62 23.07 -15.01 34.50
CA GLY A 62 22.42 -13.75 34.11
C GLY A 62 21.06 -13.94 33.42
N GLU A 63 20.47 -15.12 33.51
CA GLU A 63 19.24 -15.47 32.80
C GLU A 63 18.00 -15.09 33.61
N VAL A 64 17.01 -14.50 32.93
CA VAL A 64 15.72 -14.13 33.52
C VAL A 64 14.62 -14.94 32.85
N PHE A 65 13.93 -15.76 33.64
CA PHE A 65 12.85 -16.62 33.14
C PHE A 65 11.62 -16.55 34.06
N LYS A 66 10.48 -17.05 33.55
CA LYS A 66 9.21 -17.09 34.27
C LYS A 66 8.81 -18.55 34.47
N ILE A 67 8.31 -18.88 35.66
CA ILE A 67 7.79 -20.21 35.97
C ILE A 67 6.39 -20.12 36.56
N ASP A 68 5.64 -21.20 36.38
CA ASP A 68 4.36 -21.38 37.05
C ASP A 68 4.58 -21.73 38.53
N ILE A 69 3.57 -21.47 39.38
CA ILE A 69 3.69 -21.66 40.83
C ILE A 69 4.09 -23.09 41.19
N GLU A 70 3.54 -24.07 40.47
CA GLU A 70 3.73 -25.49 40.71
C GLU A 70 5.18 -25.95 40.44
N ASP A 71 5.90 -25.23 39.58
CA ASP A 71 7.27 -25.57 39.18
C ASP A 71 8.35 -24.97 40.10
N LEU A 72 7.99 -24.15 41.09
CA LEU A 72 8.95 -23.47 41.96
C LEU A 72 9.89 -24.44 42.69
N ASP A 73 9.32 -25.44 43.37
CA ASP A 73 10.11 -26.43 44.13
C ASP A 73 11.00 -27.26 43.18
N ARG A 74 10.42 -27.68 42.04
CA ARG A 74 11.09 -28.54 41.06
C ARG A 74 12.24 -27.85 40.34
N LEU A 75 12.09 -26.60 39.90
CA LEU A 75 13.06 -25.93 39.03
C LEU A 75 13.99 -24.98 39.78
N VAL A 76 13.56 -24.37 40.89
CA VAL A 76 14.32 -23.31 41.58
C VAL A 76 14.83 -23.78 42.93
N GLU A 77 13.98 -24.34 43.78
CA GLU A 77 14.40 -24.74 45.13
C GLU A 77 15.32 -25.97 45.12
N SER A 78 15.07 -26.93 44.23
CA SER A 78 15.93 -28.09 44.03
C SER A 78 17.34 -27.70 43.56
N GLU A 79 17.42 -26.79 42.59
CA GLU A 79 18.68 -26.29 42.01
C GLU A 79 19.45 -25.45 43.03
N ASN A 80 18.75 -24.57 43.76
CA ASN A 80 19.37 -23.80 44.85
C ASN A 80 19.92 -24.72 45.95
N ARG A 81 19.21 -25.81 46.29
CA ARG A 81 19.70 -26.82 47.24
C ARG A 81 20.92 -27.55 46.72
N HIS A 82 20.90 -27.95 45.46
CA HIS A 82 22.05 -28.59 44.81
C HIS A 82 23.28 -27.68 44.80
N ARG A 83 23.12 -26.39 44.48
CA ARG A 83 24.20 -25.38 44.52
C ARG A 83 24.77 -25.21 45.93
N LEU A 84 23.92 -25.21 46.96
CA LEU A 84 24.37 -25.14 48.36
C LEU A 84 25.12 -26.40 48.80
N GLU A 85 24.68 -27.59 48.38
CA GLU A 85 25.37 -28.86 48.67
C GLU A 85 26.75 -28.91 48.01
N MET A 86 26.85 -28.47 46.75
CA MET A 86 28.12 -28.34 46.02
C MET A 86 29.05 -27.32 46.68
N ALA A 87 28.52 -26.18 47.11
CA ALA A 87 29.30 -25.16 47.82
C ALA A 87 29.84 -25.66 49.17
N ALA A 88 29.02 -26.42 49.91
CA ALA A 88 29.42 -27.02 51.18
C ALA A 88 30.56 -28.06 51.01
N GLN A 89 30.59 -28.80 49.90
CA GLN A 89 31.68 -29.74 49.60
C GLN A 89 33.01 -29.05 49.28
N VAL A 90 32.96 -27.85 48.67
CA VAL A 90 34.14 -27.07 48.30
C VAL A 90 34.56 -26.10 49.43
N GLY A 91 33.80 -26.03 50.52
CA GLY A 91 34.08 -25.18 51.67
C GLY A 91 33.78 -23.69 51.43
N MET A 92 32.91 -23.39 50.48
CA MET A 92 32.45 -22.03 50.18
C MET A 92 31.35 -21.59 51.16
N GLU A 93 31.35 -20.32 51.57
CA GLU A 93 30.34 -19.77 52.46
C GLU A 93 28.98 -19.70 51.74
N ALA A 94 27.89 -20.03 52.45
CA ALA A 94 26.55 -20.05 51.86
C ALA A 94 26.08 -18.68 51.34
N SER A 95 26.66 -17.59 51.85
CA SER A 95 26.40 -16.20 51.44
C SER A 95 27.00 -15.87 50.07
N ASP A 96 28.08 -16.57 49.67
CA ASP A 96 28.79 -16.35 48.40
C ASP A 96 28.25 -17.21 47.25
N VAL A 97 27.27 -18.09 47.52
CA VAL A 97 26.67 -18.96 46.51
C VAL A 97 25.66 -18.17 45.67
N PRO A 98 25.81 -18.11 44.33
CA PRO A 98 24.85 -17.44 43.46
C PRO A 98 23.57 -18.28 43.34
N LEU A 99 22.62 -17.99 44.23
CA LEU A 99 21.29 -18.58 44.21
C LEU A 99 20.38 -17.88 43.20
N ILE A 100 19.45 -18.64 42.64
CA ILE A 100 18.38 -18.13 41.81
C ILE A 100 17.43 -17.32 42.69
N ARG A 101 17.28 -16.03 42.37
CA ARG A 101 16.34 -15.14 43.04
C ARG A 101 14.98 -15.29 42.39
N TYR A 102 13.90 -15.38 43.18
CA TYR A 102 12.54 -15.47 42.65
C TYR A 102 11.60 -14.47 43.33
N GLU A 103 10.71 -13.88 42.55
CA GLU A 103 9.72 -12.91 43.01
C GLU A 103 8.33 -13.29 42.47
N TRP A 104 7.31 -13.27 43.33
CA TRP A 104 5.93 -13.52 42.91
C TRP A 104 5.37 -12.30 42.17
N PHE A 105 4.71 -12.53 41.04
CA PHE A 105 3.99 -11.45 40.34
C PHE A 105 2.78 -11.98 39.57
N MET A 106 1.85 -11.08 39.25
CA MET A 106 0.76 -11.36 38.32
C MET A 106 1.24 -11.14 36.89
N ASP A 107 1.35 -12.22 36.12
CA ASP A 107 1.74 -12.15 34.71
C ASP A 107 0.51 -11.94 33.84
N SER A 108 0.57 -11.00 32.91
CA SER A 108 -0.46 -10.80 31.89
C SER A 108 0.07 -11.27 30.55
N TYR A 109 -0.61 -12.26 29.96
CA TYR A 109 -0.16 -12.95 28.75
C TYR A 109 -1.32 -13.16 27.77
N TRP A 110 -0.97 -13.41 26.51
CA TRP A 110 -1.94 -13.76 25.47
C TRP A 110 -2.13 -15.27 25.43
N TYR A 111 -3.40 -15.69 25.45
CA TYR A 111 -3.81 -17.08 25.35
C TYR A 111 -4.75 -17.24 24.17
N TYR A 112 -4.58 -18.31 23.40
CA TYR A 112 -5.41 -18.59 22.23
C TYR A 112 -6.31 -19.79 22.49
N TYR A 113 -7.50 -19.74 21.88
CA TYR A 113 -8.45 -20.82 21.83
C TYR A 113 -8.86 -21.02 20.37
N MET A 114 -8.78 -22.25 19.88
CA MET A 114 -9.41 -22.66 18.63
C MET A 114 -10.74 -23.32 18.97
N LEU A 115 -11.83 -22.66 18.60
CA LEU A 115 -13.18 -23.11 18.93
C LEU A 115 -13.90 -23.64 17.69
N SER A 116 -14.73 -24.65 17.91
CA SER A 116 -15.76 -25.03 16.96
C SER A 116 -16.92 -24.02 16.99
N PRO A 117 -17.81 -23.99 15.98
CA PRO A 117 -18.99 -23.11 15.98
C PRO A 117 -19.96 -23.36 17.14
N SER A 118 -19.92 -24.56 17.75
CA SER A 118 -20.70 -24.93 18.94
C SER A 118 -20.04 -24.51 20.26
N GLY A 119 -18.80 -24.00 20.22
CA GLY A 119 -18.04 -23.60 21.42
C GLY A 119 -17.12 -24.67 21.99
N ASP A 120 -17.05 -25.86 21.38
CA ASP A 120 -16.08 -26.89 21.79
C ASP A 120 -14.64 -26.41 21.53
N ILE A 121 -13.77 -26.57 22.53
CA ILE A 121 -12.34 -26.26 22.44
C ILE A 121 -11.64 -27.37 21.64
N LEU A 122 -11.02 -27.00 20.53
CA LEU A 122 -10.26 -27.90 19.66
C LEU A 122 -8.78 -27.91 20.05
N GLU A 123 -8.25 -26.73 20.35
CA GLU A 123 -6.87 -26.50 20.75
C GLU A 123 -6.83 -25.22 21.60
N GLU A 124 -5.95 -25.18 22.59
CA GLU A 124 -5.73 -24.01 23.42
C GLU A 124 -4.27 -23.95 23.87
N GLY A 125 -3.77 -22.75 24.14
CA GLY A 125 -2.42 -22.59 24.62
C GLY A 125 -1.99 -21.15 24.83
N GLU A 126 -0.85 -20.98 25.48
CA GLU A 126 -0.19 -19.69 25.57
C GLU A 126 0.39 -19.28 24.22
N THR A 127 0.53 -17.97 24.00
CA THR A 127 1.16 -17.44 22.80
C THR A 127 2.50 -18.13 22.54
N PRO A 128 2.68 -18.80 21.40
CA PRO A 128 3.94 -19.46 21.08
C PRO A 128 5.01 -18.45 20.66
N TYR A 129 4.66 -17.18 20.49
CA TYR A 129 5.54 -16.15 19.97
C TYR A 129 6.37 -15.48 21.06
N GLU A 130 7.68 -15.32 20.82
CA GLU A 130 8.62 -14.71 21.75
C GLU A 130 8.26 -13.26 22.09
N HIS A 131 7.63 -12.55 21.15
CA HIS A 131 7.17 -11.17 21.32
C HIS A 131 5.99 -11.02 22.30
N LYS A 132 5.42 -12.14 22.81
CA LYS A 132 4.38 -12.19 23.86
C LYS A 132 3.19 -11.25 23.62
N SER A 133 2.88 -11.01 22.36
CA SER A 133 1.79 -10.15 21.92
C SER A 133 0.87 -10.90 20.98
N HIS A 134 -0.27 -10.29 20.64
CA HIS A 134 -1.22 -10.87 19.69
C HIS A 134 -0.55 -11.13 18.33
N PRO A 135 -0.80 -12.26 17.63
CA PRO A 135 -0.15 -12.55 16.35
C PRO A 135 -0.45 -11.50 15.30
N TYR A 136 -1.72 -11.16 15.12
CA TYR A 136 -2.15 -10.19 14.12
C TYR A 136 -1.97 -8.75 14.64
N VAL A 137 -1.57 -7.86 13.74
CA VAL A 137 -1.67 -6.40 13.94
C VAL A 137 -3.01 -5.96 13.40
N PHE A 138 -3.75 -5.17 14.18
CA PHE A 138 -4.97 -4.52 13.72
C PHE A 138 -4.84 -3.03 13.97
N ARG A 139 -5.34 -2.24 13.02
CA ARG A 139 -5.53 -0.80 13.17
C ARG A 139 -6.97 -0.47 12.79
N ALA A 140 -7.70 0.03 13.77
CA ALA A 140 -9.04 0.57 13.59
C ALA A 140 -8.88 2.08 13.37
N TYR A 141 -9.05 2.55 12.14
CA TYR A 141 -8.90 3.96 11.81
C TYR A 141 -9.93 4.42 10.78
N PRO A 142 -10.45 5.64 10.91
CA PRO A 142 -10.53 6.42 12.14
C PRO A 142 -11.47 5.75 13.16
N PHE A 143 -11.04 5.68 14.41
CA PHE A 143 -11.87 5.17 15.52
C PHE A 143 -12.41 6.36 16.31
N ILE A 144 -13.68 6.69 16.08
CA ILE A 144 -14.35 7.85 16.69
C ILE A 144 -15.63 7.33 17.34
N ASP A 145 -15.88 7.73 18.58
CA ASP A 145 -17.10 7.38 19.33
C ASP A 145 -17.41 5.88 19.43
N GLY A 146 -16.39 5.02 19.34
CA GLY A 146 -16.54 3.56 19.40
C GLY A 146 -16.84 2.89 18.07
N GLU A 147 -16.92 3.66 16.98
CA GLU A 147 -17.18 3.17 15.63
C GLU A 147 -15.99 3.42 14.69
N ILE A 148 -15.88 2.58 13.66
CA ILE A 148 -14.85 2.69 12.62
C ILE A 148 -15.49 3.34 11.39
N HIS A 149 -15.08 4.57 11.10
CA HIS A 149 -15.61 5.31 9.95
C HIS A 149 -14.66 5.21 8.77
N SER A 150 -14.84 4.21 7.90
CA SER A 150 -14.00 4.07 6.70
C SER A 150 -13.94 5.37 5.90
N PHE A 151 -12.74 5.75 5.44
CA PHE A 151 -12.53 6.88 4.53
C PHE A 151 -13.48 6.86 3.32
N VAL A 152 -13.74 5.66 2.77
CA VAL A 152 -14.63 5.48 1.62
C VAL A 152 -16.08 5.82 1.96
N SER A 153 -16.49 5.68 3.23
CA SER A 153 -17.86 5.96 3.67
C SER A 153 -18.32 7.37 3.32
N ASN A 154 -17.41 8.35 3.35
CA ASN A 154 -17.69 9.75 3.03
C ASN A 154 -17.99 10.00 1.55
N VAL A 155 -17.72 9.02 0.68
CA VAL A 155 -17.79 9.16 -0.78
C VAL A 155 -18.79 8.18 -1.42
N ILE A 156 -19.32 7.22 -0.66
CA ILE A 156 -20.27 6.21 -1.15
C ILE A 156 -21.50 6.87 -1.78
N ASP A 157 -22.04 7.92 -1.15
CA ASP A 157 -23.27 8.56 -1.66
C ASP A 157 -23.02 9.33 -2.95
N GLN A 158 -21.85 9.93 -3.11
CA GLN A 158 -21.40 10.65 -4.31
C GLN A 158 -21.18 9.66 -5.46
N GLN A 159 -20.62 8.48 -5.18
CA GLN A 159 -20.52 7.40 -6.15
C GLN A 159 -21.90 6.88 -6.57
N ARG A 160 -22.82 6.69 -5.62
CA ARG A 160 -24.22 6.30 -5.92
C ARG A 160 -24.92 7.34 -6.78
N TYR A 161 -24.72 8.62 -6.49
CA TYR A 161 -25.29 9.71 -7.29
C TYR A 161 -24.71 9.74 -8.70
N THR A 162 -23.39 9.57 -8.84
CA THR A 162 -22.70 9.45 -10.13
C THR A 162 -23.26 8.27 -10.94
N ASN A 163 -23.38 7.09 -10.33
CA ASN A 163 -23.97 5.91 -10.97
C ASN A 163 -25.42 6.17 -11.41
N ARG A 164 -26.20 6.90 -10.61
CA ARG A 164 -27.56 7.30 -10.96
C ARG A 164 -27.59 8.28 -12.13
N LEU A 165 -26.71 9.29 -12.16
CA LEU A 165 -26.60 10.23 -13.27
C LEU A 165 -26.22 9.52 -14.57
N ILE A 166 -25.28 8.57 -14.51
CA ILE A 166 -24.89 7.75 -15.66
C ILE A 166 -26.09 6.92 -16.15
N THR A 167 -26.85 6.31 -15.24
CA THR A 167 -28.05 5.55 -15.60
C THR A 167 -29.10 6.45 -16.25
N LEU A 168 -29.32 7.65 -15.70
CA LEU A 168 -30.23 8.64 -16.29
C LEU A 168 -29.76 9.09 -17.67
N TYR A 169 -28.46 9.29 -17.86
CA TYR A 169 -27.88 9.62 -19.15
C TYR A 169 -28.10 8.51 -20.18
N ASP A 170 -27.83 7.25 -19.82
CA ASP A 170 -28.10 6.08 -20.67
C ASP A 170 -29.59 5.98 -21.02
N TRP A 171 -30.48 6.17 -20.04
CA TRP A 171 -31.93 6.17 -20.26
C TRP A 171 -32.37 7.26 -21.22
N ILE A 172 -31.87 8.48 -21.05
CA ILE A 172 -32.14 9.61 -21.93
C ILE A 172 -31.62 9.34 -23.33
N MET A 173 -30.41 8.80 -23.47
CA MET A 173 -29.84 8.46 -24.77
C MET A 173 -30.63 7.36 -25.47
N ARG A 174 -31.17 6.38 -24.73
CA ARG A 174 -32.05 5.33 -25.27
C ARG A 174 -33.44 5.83 -25.61
N ALA A 175 -34.00 6.71 -24.78
CA ALA A 175 -35.35 7.28 -24.94
C ALA A 175 -35.39 8.43 -25.94
N SER A 176 -34.25 9.08 -26.19
CA SER A 176 -34.04 9.98 -27.32
C SER A 176 -34.14 9.14 -28.59
N ALA A 177 -35.37 8.99 -29.08
CA ALA A 177 -35.67 8.21 -30.25
C ALA A 177 -34.77 8.67 -31.41
N LYS A 178 -34.14 7.71 -32.10
CA LYS A 178 -33.68 7.91 -33.48
C LYS A 178 -34.87 8.53 -34.23
N GLY A 179 -34.69 9.75 -34.72
CA GLY A 179 -35.79 10.68 -35.02
C GLY A 179 -36.97 10.02 -35.73
N VAL A 180 -38.17 10.17 -35.17
CA VAL A 180 -39.40 9.63 -35.74
C VAL A 180 -39.85 10.59 -36.85
N LEU A 181 -40.22 10.03 -38.00
CA LEU A 181 -40.80 10.80 -39.09
C LEU A 181 -42.29 11.01 -38.80
N LEU A 182 -42.69 12.27 -38.58
CA LEU A 182 -44.10 12.63 -38.65
C LEU A 182 -44.46 12.84 -40.11
N PHE A 183 -45.33 11.98 -40.65
CA PHE A 183 -45.79 12.05 -42.02
C PHE A 183 -47.31 12.31 -42.05
N PRO A 184 -47.76 13.50 -42.47
CA PRO A 184 -49.19 13.79 -42.58
C PRO A 184 -49.87 12.86 -43.59
N GLU A 185 -51.03 12.29 -43.24
CA GLU A 185 -51.76 11.34 -44.11
C GLU A 185 -52.08 11.93 -45.48
N ASP A 186 -52.38 13.23 -45.53
CA ASP A 186 -52.66 13.97 -46.75
C ASP A 186 -51.47 14.06 -47.72
N CYS A 187 -50.24 13.82 -47.23
CA CYS A 187 -49.02 13.80 -48.04
C CYS A 187 -48.77 12.45 -48.71
N LEU A 188 -49.57 11.41 -48.42
CA LEU A 188 -49.35 10.07 -48.97
C LEU A 188 -49.82 10.00 -50.44
N PRO A 189 -48.93 9.70 -51.41
CA PRO A 189 -49.32 9.51 -52.79
C PRO A 189 -50.22 8.27 -52.94
N LYS A 190 -51.28 8.37 -53.74
CA LYS A 190 -52.17 7.22 -54.02
C LYS A 190 -51.38 6.08 -54.66
N GLY A 191 -51.33 4.93 -53.98
CA GLY A 191 -50.71 3.69 -54.47
C GLY A 191 -49.29 3.43 -53.96
N VAL A 192 -48.72 4.30 -53.12
CA VAL A 192 -47.43 4.09 -52.45
C VAL A 192 -47.68 3.59 -51.03
N SER A 193 -46.96 2.55 -50.59
CA SER A 193 -47.07 2.03 -49.23
C SER A 193 -46.25 2.88 -48.25
N MET A 194 -46.62 2.87 -46.96
CA MET A 194 -45.83 3.57 -45.93
C MET A 194 -44.41 2.97 -45.78
N GLU A 195 -44.25 1.68 -46.11
CA GLU A 195 -42.95 0.98 -46.11
C GLU A 195 -42.04 1.52 -47.22
N GLU A 196 -42.56 1.74 -48.42
CA GLU A 196 -41.80 2.32 -49.54
C GLU A 196 -41.34 3.75 -49.24
N VAL A 197 -42.19 4.54 -48.56
CA VAL A 197 -41.83 5.89 -48.10
C VAL A 197 -40.72 5.84 -47.05
N ALA A 198 -40.77 4.89 -46.11
CA ALA A 198 -39.74 4.73 -45.09
C ALA A 198 -38.40 4.29 -45.68
N ASP A 199 -38.42 3.37 -46.66
CA ASP A 199 -37.22 2.90 -47.37
C ASP A 199 -36.57 4.02 -48.19
N GLU A 200 -37.34 4.83 -48.93
CA GLU A 200 -36.81 5.99 -49.65
C GLU A 200 -36.32 7.09 -48.71
N TRP A 201 -36.97 7.29 -47.56
CA TRP A 201 -36.52 8.24 -46.54
C TRP A 201 -35.22 7.79 -45.85
N ALA A 202 -35.00 6.49 -45.72
CA ALA A 202 -33.78 5.91 -45.14
C ALA A 202 -32.61 5.81 -46.15
N ARG A 203 -32.87 5.93 -47.46
CA ARG A 203 -31.84 5.84 -48.52
C ARG A 203 -30.92 7.06 -48.51
N PHE A 204 -29.62 6.79 -48.49
CA PHE A 204 -28.60 7.81 -48.68
C PHE A 204 -28.67 8.37 -50.11
N ASN A 205 -28.84 9.69 -50.26
CA ASN A 205 -29.11 10.40 -51.52
C ASN A 205 -30.49 10.13 -52.17
N GLY A 206 -31.51 9.74 -51.40
CA GLY A 206 -32.90 9.67 -51.89
C GLY A 206 -33.47 11.06 -52.25
N VAL A 207 -34.24 11.14 -53.33
CA VAL A 207 -34.98 12.36 -53.73
C VAL A 207 -36.47 12.12 -53.56
N ILE A 208 -37.09 12.83 -52.63
CA ILE A 208 -38.52 12.70 -52.35
C ILE A 208 -39.27 13.81 -53.09
N MET A 209 -40.02 13.43 -54.12
CA MET A 209 -40.89 14.36 -54.85
C MET A 209 -42.21 14.55 -54.10
N ILE A 210 -42.47 15.78 -53.65
CA ILE A 210 -43.75 16.18 -53.08
C ILE A 210 -44.56 16.96 -54.10
N LYS A 211 -45.88 16.76 -54.14
CA LYS A 211 -46.79 17.67 -54.84
C LYS A 211 -46.84 18.98 -54.06
N GLN A 212 -46.99 20.12 -54.75
CA GLN A 212 -47.12 21.43 -54.09
C GLN A 212 -48.14 21.34 -52.95
N PRO A 213 -47.75 21.68 -51.72
CA PRO A 213 -48.65 21.60 -50.58
C PRO A 213 -49.83 22.55 -50.83
N LYS A 214 -51.05 22.05 -50.59
CA LYS A 214 -52.23 22.92 -50.53
C LYS A 214 -52.03 23.92 -49.39
N ALA A 215 -52.49 25.15 -49.55
CA ALA A 215 -52.33 26.20 -48.53
C ALA A 215 -52.85 25.71 -47.17
N GLY A 216 -51.96 25.62 -46.17
CA GLY A 216 -52.25 25.13 -44.82
C GLY A 216 -51.80 23.69 -44.50
N MET A 217 -51.27 22.92 -45.46
CA MET A 217 -50.72 21.59 -45.15
C MET A 217 -49.31 21.67 -44.54
N SER A 218 -49.10 20.94 -43.45
CA SER A 218 -47.77 20.68 -42.89
C SER A 218 -47.02 19.68 -43.77
N LEU A 219 -45.71 19.88 -43.91
CA LEU A 219 -44.82 18.92 -44.57
C LEU A 219 -44.39 17.82 -43.59
N PRO A 220 -44.01 16.63 -44.08
CA PRO A 220 -43.37 15.63 -43.24
C PRO A 220 -42.13 16.21 -42.57
N GLN A 221 -42.03 16.04 -41.25
CA GLN A 221 -40.91 16.54 -40.46
C GLN A 221 -40.36 15.41 -39.61
N GLN A 222 -39.04 15.24 -39.65
CA GLN A 222 -38.37 14.35 -38.71
C GLN A 222 -38.27 15.07 -37.37
N ILE A 223 -38.99 14.56 -36.38
CA ILE A 223 -38.82 15.01 -35.00
C ILE A 223 -37.76 14.13 -34.36
N ALA A 224 -36.56 14.67 -34.23
CA ALA A 224 -35.55 14.13 -33.35
C ALA A 224 -35.53 14.98 -32.07
N ASN A 225 -35.76 14.36 -30.92
CA ASN A 225 -35.71 15.07 -29.66
C ASN A 225 -34.24 15.29 -29.31
N ASN A 226 -33.74 16.54 -29.36
CA ASN A 226 -32.35 16.83 -29.06
C ASN A 226 -32.11 16.73 -27.55
N CYS A 227 -31.60 15.58 -27.09
CA CYS A 227 -31.33 15.32 -25.69
C CYS A 227 -29.89 15.63 -25.26
N THR A 228 -29.06 16.29 -26.10
CA THR A 228 -27.66 16.56 -25.75
C THR A 228 -27.47 17.68 -24.73
N GLN A 229 -28.49 18.50 -24.46
CA GLN A 229 -28.41 19.73 -23.64
C GLN A 229 -29.16 19.62 -22.30
N ILE A 230 -29.05 18.50 -21.57
CA ILE A 230 -29.79 18.29 -20.30
C ILE A 230 -28.92 18.67 -19.07
N GLY A 231 -27.71 19.22 -19.27
CA GLY A 231 -26.82 19.61 -18.17
C GLY A 231 -26.28 18.43 -17.33
N ILE A 232 -26.61 17.18 -17.70
CA ILE A 232 -26.16 15.98 -16.98
C ILE A 232 -24.64 15.83 -17.04
N SER A 233 -24.02 16.20 -18.16
CA SER A 233 -22.56 16.23 -18.28
C SER A 233 -21.91 17.23 -17.32
N GLU A 234 -22.55 18.40 -17.11
CA GLU A 234 -22.07 19.42 -16.17
C GLU A 234 -22.25 18.95 -14.72
N LEU A 235 -23.40 18.36 -14.39
CA LEU A 235 -23.64 17.73 -13.08
C LEU A 235 -22.68 16.58 -12.81
N LEU A 236 -22.37 15.76 -13.81
CA LEU A 236 -21.39 14.68 -13.69
C LEU A 236 -20.01 15.26 -13.37
N ASN A 237 -19.58 16.31 -14.09
CA ASN A 237 -18.30 16.97 -13.84
C ASN A 237 -18.24 17.61 -12.45
N ILE A 238 -19.32 18.27 -12.00
CA ILE A 238 -19.42 18.80 -10.63
C ILE A 238 -19.30 17.66 -9.62
N GLN A 239 -19.94 16.53 -9.86
CA GLN A 239 -19.92 15.42 -8.91
C GLN A 239 -18.58 14.71 -8.84
N LEU A 240 -17.89 14.57 -9.98
CA LEU A 240 -16.50 14.10 -10.02
C LEU A 240 -15.58 15.06 -9.28
N LYS A 241 -15.79 16.37 -9.41
CA LYS A 241 -15.03 17.36 -8.65
C LYS A 241 -15.30 17.27 -7.15
N PHE A 242 -16.56 17.13 -6.72
CA PHE A 242 -16.87 16.90 -5.31
C PHE A 242 -16.29 15.59 -4.79
N PHE A 243 -16.19 14.55 -5.61
CA PHE A 243 -15.48 13.33 -5.25
C PHE A 243 -14.01 13.62 -4.94
N GLU A 244 -13.31 14.34 -5.81
CA GLU A 244 -11.91 14.75 -5.60
C GLU A 244 -11.75 15.67 -4.37
N ASP A 245 -12.64 16.65 -4.20
CA ASP A 245 -12.58 17.63 -3.11
C ASP A 245 -12.89 16.98 -1.74
N ILE A 246 -13.88 16.08 -1.66
CA ILE A 246 -14.26 15.39 -0.41
C ILE A 246 -13.23 14.33 -0.04
N SER A 247 -12.75 13.56 -1.02
CA SER A 247 -11.73 12.55 -0.75
C SER A 247 -10.37 13.19 -0.45
N GLY A 248 -10.10 14.40 -0.93
CA GLY A 248 -8.77 15.00 -0.91
C GLY A 248 -7.77 14.26 -1.81
N VAL A 249 -8.19 13.20 -2.51
CA VAL A 249 -7.33 12.43 -3.43
C VAL A 249 -7.43 13.08 -4.81
N ASN A 250 -6.61 14.10 -5.03
CA ASN A 250 -6.51 14.78 -6.32
C ASN A 250 -5.57 14.04 -7.29
N GLY A 251 -5.60 14.44 -8.56
CA GLY A 251 -4.71 13.91 -9.59
C GLY A 251 -3.20 14.07 -9.26
N ALA A 252 -2.84 15.07 -8.45
CA ALA A 252 -1.45 15.31 -8.04
C ALA A 252 -0.95 14.22 -7.07
N ILE A 253 -1.76 13.83 -6.07
CA ILE A 253 -1.46 12.68 -5.19
C ILE A 253 -1.44 11.36 -5.98
N GLN A 254 -2.27 11.23 -7.01
CA GLN A 254 -2.25 10.05 -7.89
C GLN A 254 -1.03 10.00 -8.83
N GLY A 255 -0.13 11.01 -8.79
CA GLY A 255 1.02 11.10 -9.67
C GLY A 255 0.67 11.40 -11.13
N LYS A 256 -0.54 11.86 -11.41
CA LYS A 256 -0.93 12.29 -12.77
C LYS A 256 -0.22 13.61 -13.10
N PRO A 257 0.25 13.80 -14.34
CA PRO A 257 0.81 15.08 -14.75
C PRO A 257 -0.28 16.16 -14.63
N GLY A 258 0.12 17.35 -14.15
CA GLY A 258 -0.77 18.51 -14.11
C GLY A 258 -1.29 18.88 -15.51
N TYR A 259 -2.44 19.56 -15.58
CA TYR A 259 -2.97 20.05 -16.85
C TYR A 259 -2.01 21.03 -17.53
N SER A 260 -1.97 21.04 -18.86
CA SER A 260 -1.14 21.97 -19.65
C SER A 260 -1.41 23.42 -19.23
N GLY A 261 -0.39 24.09 -18.69
CA GLY A 261 -0.47 25.47 -18.17
C GLY A 261 -0.57 25.57 -16.64
N MET A 262 -0.65 24.46 -15.91
CA MET A 262 -0.55 24.46 -14.45
C MET A 262 0.90 24.72 -14.03
N SER A 263 1.12 25.70 -13.15
CA SER A 263 2.47 25.95 -12.63
C SER A 263 2.90 24.81 -11.69
N ALA A 264 4.18 24.46 -11.73
CA ALA A 264 4.76 23.47 -10.81
C ALA A 264 4.53 23.84 -9.33
N SER A 265 4.49 25.14 -9.03
CA SER A 265 4.15 25.64 -7.68
C SER A 265 2.72 25.30 -7.26
N LEU A 266 1.73 25.44 -8.15
CA LEU A 266 0.35 25.08 -7.86
C LEU A 266 0.18 23.56 -7.73
N TYR A 267 0.90 22.77 -8.53
CA TYR A 267 0.89 21.31 -8.43
C TYR A 267 1.44 20.85 -7.08
N ASN A 268 2.58 21.39 -6.66
CA ASN A 268 3.17 21.10 -5.36
C ASN A 268 2.28 21.57 -4.20
N GLN A 269 1.64 22.74 -4.33
CA GLN A 269 0.72 23.23 -3.30
C GLN A 269 -0.53 22.35 -3.17
N GLN A 270 -1.09 21.88 -4.30
CA GLN A 270 -2.22 20.95 -4.30
C GLN A 270 -1.86 19.57 -3.73
N ALA A 271 -0.66 19.07 -4.06
CA ALA A 271 -0.15 17.83 -3.47
C ALA A 271 0.06 17.97 -1.97
N GLN A 272 0.65 19.08 -1.50
CA GLN A 272 0.85 19.33 -0.07
C GLN A 272 -0.47 19.42 0.70
N ASN A 273 -1.44 20.20 0.21
CA ASN A 273 -2.74 20.34 0.87
C ASN A 273 -3.50 19.01 0.96
N ALA A 274 -3.46 18.22 -0.11
CA ALA A 274 -4.06 16.88 -0.14
C ALA A 274 -3.35 15.89 0.78
N THR A 275 -2.02 15.98 0.87
CA THR A 275 -1.22 15.18 1.81
C THR A 275 -1.62 15.48 3.23
N THR A 276 -1.83 16.75 3.61
CA THR A 276 -2.28 17.12 4.96
C THR A 276 -3.61 16.47 5.33
N SER A 277 -4.57 16.42 4.41
CA SER A 277 -5.88 15.78 4.66
C SER A 277 -5.79 14.26 4.79
N LEU A 278 -4.77 13.64 4.19
CA LEU A 278 -4.53 12.19 4.23
C LEU A 278 -3.44 11.81 5.23
N LEU A 279 -2.81 12.77 5.89
CA LEU A 279 -1.61 12.58 6.70
C LEU A 279 -1.89 11.57 7.82
N ASP A 280 -2.97 11.77 8.57
CA ASP A 280 -3.35 10.85 9.65
C ASP A 280 -3.60 9.41 9.15
N LEU A 281 -4.18 9.26 7.96
CA LEU A 281 -4.42 7.95 7.34
C LEU A 281 -3.11 7.30 6.90
N LEU A 282 -2.22 8.06 6.27
CA LEU A 282 -0.91 7.61 5.81
C LEU A 282 -0.01 7.26 6.99
N GLU A 283 0.06 8.10 8.03
CA GLU A 283 0.81 7.83 9.25
C GLU A 283 0.29 6.58 9.96
N THR A 284 -1.03 6.43 10.10
CA THR A 284 -1.62 5.23 10.70
C THR A 284 -1.31 3.97 9.88
N PHE A 285 -1.31 4.07 8.55
CA PHE A 285 -0.91 2.97 7.68
C PHE A 285 0.58 2.66 7.78
N SER A 286 1.43 3.68 7.84
CA SER A 286 2.88 3.53 8.04
C SER A 286 3.20 2.87 9.38
N GLU A 287 2.51 3.26 10.47
CA GLU A 287 2.59 2.58 11.76
C GLU A 287 2.12 1.13 11.69
N PHE A 288 1.02 0.86 10.98
CA PHE A 288 0.55 -0.51 10.77
C PHE A 288 1.59 -1.39 10.08
N VAL A 289 2.23 -0.88 9.01
CA VAL A 289 3.31 -1.57 8.29
C VAL A 289 4.51 -1.78 9.20
N ARG A 290 4.88 -0.77 10.00
CA ARG A 290 6.00 -0.86 10.94
C ARG A 290 5.73 -1.93 12.01
N ASP A 291 4.57 -1.92 12.65
CA ASP A 291 4.16 -2.92 13.64
C ASP A 291 4.17 -4.33 13.06
N GLY A 292 3.71 -4.49 11.80
CA GLY A 292 3.77 -5.76 11.08
C GLY A 292 5.20 -6.22 10.87
N ALA A 293 6.06 -5.34 10.35
CA ALA A 293 7.47 -5.63 10.12
C ALA A 293 8.22 -6.00 11.42
N TYR A 294 7.91 -5.34 12.53
CA TYR A 294 8.46 -5.68 13.84
C TYR A 294 8.13 -7.12 14.26
N LYS A 295 6.87 -7.54 14.08
CA LYS A 295 6.47 -8.92 14.39
C LYS A 295 7.11 -9.92 13.43
N ASP A 296 7.21 -9.58 12.15
CA ASP A 296 7.89 -10.44 11.16
C ASP A 296 9.35 -10.66 11.53
N VAL A 297 10.08 -9.61 11.90
CA VAL A 297 11.47 -9.71 12.36
C VAL A 297 11.59 -10.61 13.60
N LYS A 298 10.70 -10.44 14.58
CA LYS A 298 10.68 -11.28 15.80
C LYS A 298 10.38 -12.75 15.48
N ASN A 299 9.46 -13.00 14.56
CA ASN A 299 9.15 -14.36 14.10
C ASN A 299 10.34 -14.97 13.34
N ILE A 300 10.99 -14.20 12.47
CA ILE A 300 12.22 -14.64 11.77
C ILE A 300 13.31 -15.01 12.79
N GLN A 301 13.54 -14.17 13.81
CA GLN A 301 14.50 -14.45 14.90
C GLN A 301 14.17 -15.74 15.66
N GLN A 302 12.89 -16.06 15.83
CA GLN A 302 12.45 -17.25 16.56
C GLN A 302 12.53 -18.54 15.72
N TYR A 303 12.22 -18.49 14.42
CA TYR A 303 12.09 -19.69 13.58
C TYR A 303 13.38 -20.08 12.85
N TYR A 304 14.30 -19.16 12.59
CA TYR A 304 15.52 -19.44 11.82
C TYR A 304 16.73 -19.70 12.72
N ASP A 305 17.05 -20.98 12.94
CA ASP A 305 18.20 -21.40 13.76
C ASP A 305 19.50 -21.64 12.96
N THR A 306 19.43 -21.53 11.63
CA THR A 306 20.56 -21.86 10.73
C THR A 306 21.18 -20.60 10.14
N PRO A 307 22.52 -20.50 10.07
CA PRO A 307 23.19 -19.41 9.37
C PRO A 307 22.80 -19.39 7.89
N ARG A 308 22.52 -18.21 7.35
CA ARG A 308 22.13 -18.02 5.95
C ARG A 308 22.85 -16.83 5.36
N VAL A 309 23.24 -16.94 4.10
CA VAL A 309 23.86 -15.84 3.35
C VAL A 309 22.82 -15.28 2.39
N PHE A 310 22.55 -13.99 2.51
CA PHE A 310 21.66 -13.26 1.61
C PHE A 310 22.46 -12.36 0.69
N ASN A 311 22.06 -12.31 -0.59
CA ASN A 311 22.56 -11.34 -1.54
C ASN A 311 21.48 -10.29 -1.77
N ILE A 312 21.73 -9.05 -1.32
CA ILE A 312 20.79 -7.94 -1.52
C ILE A 312 21.12 -7.30 -2.86
N ALA A 313 20.19 -7.35 -3.81
CA ALA A 313 20.34 -6.69 -5.11
C ALA A 313 20.01 -5.19 -5.01
N GLY A 314 20.91 -4.32 -5.49
CA GLY A 314 20.73 -2.86 -5.50
C GLY A 314 22.05 -2.09 -5.62
N LYS A 315 22.00 -0.74 -5.63
CA LYS A 315 23.18 0.14 -5.69
C LYS A 315 24.21 -0.11 -4.57
N ASN A 316 23.75 -0.62 -3.43
CA ASN A 316 24.58 -1.05 -2.30
C ASN A 316 24.48 -2.57 -2.13
N ALA A 317 24.89 -3.32 -3.16
CA ALA A 317 24.91 -4.78 -3.07
C ALA A 317 25.91 -5.21 -1.98
N ALA A 318 25.37 -5.79 -0.90
CA ALA A 318 26.15 -6.31 0.21
C ALA A 318 25.79 -7.77 0.44
N ILE A 319 26.81 -8.61 0.66
CA ILE A 319 26.63 -9.97 1.15
C ILE A 319 26.37 -9.84 2.66
N VAL A 320 25.15 -10.16 3.07
CA VAL A 320 24.77 -10.13 4.49
C VAL A 320 24.75 -11.56 5.01
N GLU A 321 25.65 -11.86 5.93
CA GLU A 321 25.68 -13.12 6.66
C GLU A 321 24.76 -13.01 7.89
N TYR A 322 23.70 -13.82 7.92
CA TYR A 322 22.79 -13.94 9.05
C TYR A 322 23.30 -15.01 10.00
N ASP A 323 23.72 -14.60 11.20
CA ASP A 323 24.05 -15.49 12.32
C ASP A 323 22.94 -15.41 13.38
N PRO A 324 22.06 -16.44 13.48
CA PRO A 324 20.93 -16.47 14.41
C PRO A 324 21.33 -16.20 15.86
N LYS A 325 22.49 -16.70 16.31
CA LYS A 325 22.93 -16.59 17.70
C LYS A 325 23.29 -15.16 18.10
N LYS A 326 23.73 -14.35 17.14
CA LYS A 326 24.07 -12.94 17.37
C LYS A 326 22.86 -12.03 17.30
N ILE A 327 21.81 -12.45 16.60
CA ILE A 327 20.68 -11.60 16.23
C ILE A 327 19.43 -11.88 17.09
N ARG A 328 19.33 -13.06 17.72
CA ARG A 328 18.14 -13.50 18.48
C ARG A 328 17.66 -12.48 19.52
N ASP A 329 18.56 -11.85 20.26
CA ASP A 329 18.22 -10.93 21.36
C ASP A 329 18.41 -9.44 21.00
N VAL A 330 18.65 -9.13 19.72
CA VAL A 330 18.82 -7.74 19.27
C VAL A 330 17.45 -7.13 18.99
N GLU A 331 17.16 -5.99 19.61
CA GLU A 331 16.05 -5.12 19.21
C GLU A 331 16.47 -4.29 18.01
N PHE A 332 15.81 -4.51 16.87
CA PHE A 332 16.03 -3.72 15.66
C PHE A 332 15.22 -2.42 15.74
N ASP A 333 15.86 -1.28 15.49
CA ASP A 333 15.12 -0.04 15.22
C ASP A 333 14.81 0.03 13.72
N LEU A 334 13.53 -0.06 13.37
CA LEU A 334 13.07 -0.21 12.00
C LEU A 334 12.49 1.13 11.53
N SER A 335 13.33 1.90 10.84
CA SER A 335 12.91 3.15 10.19
C SER A 335 12.38 2.85 8.80
N VAL A 336 11.05 2.80 8.66
CA VAL A 336 10.39 2.81 7.36
C VAL A 336 10.19 4.28 6.97
N VAL A 337 11.01 4.76 6.04
CA VAL A 337 10.87 6.12 5.49
C VAL A 337 10.10 6.00 4.18
N GLU A 338 8.94 6.65 4.11
CA GLU A 338 8.23 6.81 2.85
C GLU A 338 9.08 7.65 1.89
N SER A 339 9.44 7.08 0.75
CA SER A 339 10.21 7.83 -0.24
C SER A 339 9.34 8.91 -0.84
N THR A 340 9.71 10.18 -0.63
CA THR A 340 9.11 11.34 -1.29
C THR A 340 9.41 11.39 -2.79
N ALA A 341 10.24 10.46 -3.29
CA ALA A 341 10.61 10.32 -4.69
C ALA A 341 9.47 9.70 -5.52
N THR A 342 8.35 10.39 -5.62
CA THR A 342 7.33 10.07 -6.61
C THR A 342 7.93 10.18 -8.01
N PRO A 343 7.46 9.40 -9.00
CA PRO A 343 7.95 9.51 -10.38
C PRO A 343 7.87 10.94 -10.93
N ALA A 344 6.86 11.71 -10.51
CA ALA A 344 6.70 13.12 -10.86
C ALA A 344 7.77 14.02 -10.19
N TYR A 345 8.06 13.82 -8.90
CA TYR A 345 9.14 14.54 -8.22
C TYR A 345 10.51 14.20 -8.82
N ARG A 346 10.73 12.93 -9.17
CA ARG A 346 11.96 12.48 -9.86
C ARG A 346 12.10 13.11 -11.25
N ALA A 347 11.03 13.16 -12.02
CA ALA A 347 11.02 13.85 -13.31
C ALA A 347 11.34 15.35 -13.15
N LEU A 348 10.77 16.00 -12.14
CA LEU A 348 11.02 17.42 -11.87
C LEU A 348 12.45 17.69 -11.38
N ALA A 349 12.99 16.84 -10.51
CA ALA A 349 14.38 16.92 -10.07
C ALA A 349 15.33 16.72 -11.26
N ASN A 350 15.05 15.75 -12.13
CA ASN A 350 15.78 15.52 -13.36
C ASN A 350 15.70 16.72 -14.31
N ASP A 351 14.53 17.36 -14.47
CA ASP A 351 14.38 18.58 -15.27
C ASP A 351 15.20 19.76 -14.71
N MET A 352 15.23 19.94 -13.39
CA MET A 352 16.05 20.97 -12.75
C MET A 352 17.54 20.69 -12.95
N LEU A 353 17.97 19.44 -12.79
CA LEU A 353 19.34 19.03 -13.06
C LEU A 353 19.72 19.23 -14.54
N MET A 354 18.81 18.94 -15.47
CA MET A 354 19.00 19.21 -16.90
C MET A 354 19.13 20.70 -17.20
N GLN A 355 18.37 21.58 -16.52
CA GLN A 355 18.51 23.03 -16.66
C GLN A 355 19.86 23.53 -16.12
N LEU A 356 20.30 23.04 -14.96
CA LEU A 356 21.61 23.38 -14.40
C LEU A 356 22.75 22.92 -15.31
N TRP A 357 22.60 21.74 -15.94
CA TRP A 357 23.54 21.24 -16.92
C TRP A 357 23.58 22.11 -18.19
N GLN A 358 22.42 22.48 -18.73
CA GLN A 358 22.32 23.40 -19.88
C GLN A 358 22.93 24.77 -19.56
N ALA A 359 22.77 25.26 -18.32
CA ALA A 359 23.39 26.49 -17.82
C ALA A 359 24.90 26.35 -17.54
N ARG A 360 25.49 25.16 -17.74
CA ARG A 360 26.90 24.81 -17.46
C ARG A 360 27.31 24.98 -15.99
N ALA A 361 26.34 24.91 -15.06
CA ALA A 361 26.58 25.02 -13.63
C ALA A 361 27.04 23.70 -12.99
N ILE A 362 26.71 22.56 -13.60
CA ILE A 362 27.08 21.21 -13.14
C ILE A 362 27.74 20.39 -14.26
N SER A 363 28.60 19.44 -13.90
CA SER A 363 29.19 18.51 -14.86
C SER A 363 28.24 17.36 -15.23
N VAL A 364 28.54 16.64 -16.31
CA VAL A 364 27.79 15.44 -16.71
C VAL A 364 27.91 14.33 -15.65
N GLU A 365 29.06 14.24 -14.97
CA GLU A 365 29.27 13.29 -13.88
C GLU A 365 28.35 13.62 -12.69
N GLN A 366 28.28 14.89 -12.29
CA GLN A 366 27.38 15.35 -11.22
C GLN A 366 25.90 15.17 -11.58
N LEU A 367 25.54 15.37 -12.86
CA LEU A 367 24.20 15.11 -13.38
C LEU A 367 23.80 13.63 -13.24
N LEU A 368 24.70 12.72 -13.61
CA LEU A 368 24.45 11.28 -13.57
C LEU A 368 24.58 10.67 -12.16
N GLU A 369 25.40 11.25 -11.29
CA GLU A 369 25.53 10.82 -9.89
C GLU A 369 24.29 11.17 -9.06
N HIS A 370 23.70 12.34 -9.29
CA HIS A 370 22.58 12.86 -8.51
C HIS A 370 21.21 12.75 -9.19
N GLY A 371 21.17 12.46 -10.49
CA GLY A 371 19.93 12.26 -11.25
C GLY A 371 19.54 10.79 -11.39
N GLU A 372 18.23 10.52 -11.36
CA GLU A 372 17.69 9.19 -11.65
C GLU A 372 17.38 9.08 -13.15
N PHE A 373 18.42 8.92 -13.97
CA PHE A 373 18.28 8.70 -15.41
C PHE A 373 18.39 7.21 -15.75
N PRO A 374 17.64 6.70 -16.74
CA PRO A 374 17.87 5.36 -17.29
C PRO A 374 19.34 5.23 -17.76
N PHE A 375 19.97 4.10 -17.43
CA PHE A 375 21.38 3.81 -17.78
C PHE A 375 22.42 4.74 -17.15
N ALA A 376 22.06 5.53 -16.12
CA ALA A 376 23.00 6.44 -15.46
C ALA A 376 24.25 5.71 -14.94
N ASP A 377 24.08 4.54 -14.33
CA ASP A 377 25.19 3.77 -13.76
C ASP A 377 26.15 3.24 -14.84
N GLU A 378 25.63 2.77 -15.99
CA GLU A 378 26.43 2.31 -17.13
C GLU A 378 27.21 3.47 -17.77
N LEU A 379 26.56 4.63 -17.95
CA LEU A 379 27.17 5.83 -18.49
C LEU A 379 28.27 6.38 -17.57
N LEU A 380 28.02 6.37 -16.27
CA LEU A 380 28.95 6.85 -15.25
C LEU A 380 30.18 5.93 -15.14
N GLN A 381 29.97 4.61 -15.23
CA GLN A 381 31.05 3.64 -15.35
C GLN A 381 31.87 3.84 -16.64
N SER A 382 31.20 4.10 -17.78
CA SER A 382 31.87 4.42 -19.04
C SER A 382 32.71 5.68 -18.93
N ILE A 383 32.18 6.76 -18.35
CA ILE A 383 32.91 8.03 -18.16
C ILE A 383 34.12 7.85 -17.23
N LYS A 384 33.96 7.13 -16.12
CA LYS A 384 35.08 6.80 -15.21
C LYS A 384 36.18 6.01 -15.94
N SER A 385 35.80 4.99 -16.72
CA SER A 385 36.76 4.19 -17.48
C SER A 385 37.48 4.99 -18.58
N GLN A 386 36.81 5.91 -19.27
CA GLN A 386 37.41 6.79 -20.27
C GLN A 386 38.40 7.77 -19.65
N ARG A 387 38.08 8.29 -18.45
CA ARG A 387 38.96 9.20 -17.70
C ARG A 387 40.21 8.48 -17.19
N GLU A 388 40.07 7.28 -16.66
CA GLU A 388 41.22 6.43 -16.27
C GLU A 388 42.12 6.10 -17.47
N GLN A 389 41.54 5.84 -18.65
CA GLN A 389 42.31 5.61 -19.87
C GLN A 389 43.08 6.87 -20.34
N LEU A 390 42.44 8.04 -20.25
CA LEU A 390 43.06 9.33 -20.57
C LEU A 390 44.17 9.70 -19.58
N GLU A 391 44.00 9.43 -18.28
CA GLU A 391 45.02 9.63 -17.24
C GLU A 391 46.20 8.65 -17.39
N GLN A 392 45.96 7.46 -17.95
CA GLN A 392 46.99 6.50 -18.34
C GLN A 392 47.63 6.81 -19.72
N GLY A 393 47.29 7.93 -20.35
CA GLY A 393 47.88 8.39 -21.61
C GLY A 393 47.44 7.61 -22.85
N GLN A 394 46.36 6.83 -22.76
CA GLN A 394 45.75 6.16 -23.91
C GLN A 394 44.54 6.97 -24.39
N VAL A 395 44.52 7.29 -25.69
CA VAL A 395 43.40 8.00 -26.31
C VAL A 395 42.25 6.99 -26.51
N PRO A 396 41.06 7.19 -25.93
CA PRO A 396 39.93 6.28 -26.10
C PRO A 396 39.48 6.25 -27.56
N ASP A 397 39.27 5.05 -28.09
CA ASP A 397 38.82 4.84 -29.46
C ASP A 397 37.34 5.27 -29.57
N GLY A 398 37.06 6.36 -30.30
CA GLY A 398 35.69 6.81 -30.60
C GLY A 398 35.33 8.30 -30.39
N LEU A 399 36.28 9.21 -30.16
CA LEU A 399 35.98 10.64 -30.01
C LEU A 399 35.97 11.40 -31.35
N SER A 400 34.94 12.21 -31.58
CA SER A 400 34.85 13.11 -32.73
C SER A 400 35.93 14.22 -32.64
N PRO A 401 36.52 14.64 -33.78
CA PRO A 401 37.64 15.59 -33.81
C PRO A 401 37.40 16.91 -33.07
N GLU A 402 36.15 17.37 -32.98
CA GLU A 402 35.78 18.63 -32.33
C GLU A 402 35.94 18.62 -30.79
N LEU A 403 35.79 17.46 -30.14
CA LEU A 403 35.93 17.36 -28.68
C LEU A 403 37.40 17.37 -28.25
N VAL A 404 38.28 16.78 -29.07
CA VAL A 404 39.73 16.81 -28.89
C VAL A 404 40.25 18.25 -28.97
N GLU A 405 39.66 19.07 -29.83
CA GLU A 405 40.04 20.47 -29.99
C GLU A 405 39.60 21.34 -28.80
N ARG A 406 38.42 21.07 -28.21
CA ARG A 406 37.98 21.74 -26.97
C ARG A 406 38.81 21.33 -25.75
N VAL A 407 39.24 20.06 -25.66
CA VAL A 407 40.15 19.61 -24.59
C VAL A 407 41.54 20.23 -24.74
N ARG A 408 42.03 20.42 -25.96
CA ARG A 408 43.26 21.19 -26.23
C ARG A 408 43.14 22.67 -25.86
N GLN A 409 41.97 23.29 -26.09
CA GLN A 409 41.73 24.68 -25.67
C GLN A 409 41.61 24.83 -24.14
N GLY A 410 41.30 23.76 -23.40
CA GLY A 410 41.39 23.73 -21.93
C GLY A 410 42.79 23.46 -21.38
N ALA A 411 43.77 23.17 -22.24
CA ALA A 411 45.13 22.81 -21.86
C ALA A 411 46.14 23.95 -22.12
N ASP A 412 45.73 25.21 -22.04
CA ASP A 412 46.66 26.35 -22.03
C ASP A 412 47.16 26.65 -20.60
N MET A 413 47.74 25.64 -19.96
CA MET A 413 48.43 25.77 -18.66
C MET A 413 49.75 26.56 -18.77
N GLU A 414 50.24 26.85 -19.97
CA GLU A 414 51.41 27.72 -20.16
C GLU A 414 51.05 29.22 -20.09
N ALA A 415 49.85 29.63 -20.51
CA ALA A 415 49.43 31.03 -20.45
C ALA A 415 49.20 31.50 -18.99
N VAL A 416 48.68 30.62 -18.14
CA VAL A 416 48.43 30.89 -16.70
C VAL A 416 49.75 30.99 -15.91
N ASN A 417 50.76 30.18 -16.26
CA ASN A 417 52.08 30.24 -15.63
C ASN A 417 52.89 31.47 -16.07
N ARG A 418 52.68 31.98 -17.29
CA ARG A 418 53.29 33.25 -17.73
C ARG A 418 52.64 34.48 -17.05
N ALA A 419 51.35 34.43 -16.75
CA ALA A 419 50.65 35.48 -16.01
C ALA A 419 51.06 35.53 -14.53
N ASN A 420 51.25 34.37 -13.87
CA ASN A 420 51.68 34.32 -12.47
C ASN A 420 53.13 34.79 -12.25
N ASN A 421 54.03 34.57 -13.21
CA ASN A 421 55.43 35.01 -13.09
C ASN A 421 55.64 36.52 -13.39
N GLN A 422 54.65 37.22 -13.96
CA GLN A 422 54.70 38.68 -14.12
C GLN A 422 54.11 39.47 -12.94
N LEU A 423 53.40 38.80 -12.02
CA LEU A 423 52.83 39.42 -10.81
C LEU A 423 53.74 39.33 -9.56
N VAL A 424 54.90 38.66 -9.66
CA VAL A 424 55.86 38.51 -8.54
C VAL A 424 57.12 39.39 -8.71
N ASN A 425 57.26 40.12 -9.82
CA ASN A 425 58.38 41.04 -10.07
C ASN A 425 57.91 42.43 -10.56
N ASN A 426 56.91 43.02 -9.89
CA ASN A 426 56.69 44.47 -9.85
C ASN A 426 55.98 44.86 -8.55
#